data_AF-A0A7G9GXZ7-F1
#
_entry.id   AF-A0A7G9GXZ7-F1
#
_cell.length_a   1.000
_cell.length_b   1.000
_cell.length_c   1.000
_cell.angle_alpha   90.00
_cell.angle_beta   90.00
_cell.angle_gamma   90.00
#
_symmetry.space_group_name_H-M   'P 1'
#
loop_
_entity.id
_entity.type
_entity.pdbx_description
1 polymer ?
#
loop_
_entity_poly.entity_id
_entity_poly.type
_entity_poly.pdbx_seq_one_letter_code
_entity_poly.pdbx_strand_id
1 'polypeptide(L)'
;MKCKYFMILILVLLAGCTSFDKDSVSKRYTKLDNKFYQLTDDEIDEKKRAKLEDEFIEFSKGMSKYKMKNPEEDTQYIDEFIKKTDIKIEYLNDLKD
;
A
#
# COMPACT_ATOMS: atom_id res chain seq x y z
N MET A 1 -10.43 12.37 -37.92
CA MET A 1 -9.46 11.81 -36.95
C MET A 1 -9.57 12.56 -35.62
N LYS A 2 -10.38 12.08 -34.66
CA LYS A 2 -10.54 12.72 -33.35
C LYS A 2 -10.84 11.69 -32.24
N CYS A 3 -10.01 10.65 -32.11
CA CYS A 3 -10.20 9.63 -31.05
C CYS A 3 -8.91 9.28 -30.28
N LYS A 4 -7.83 10.07 -30.39
CA LYS A 4 -6.56 9.75 -29.72
C LYS A 4 -6.28 10.52 -28.42
N TYR A 5 -6.94 11.66 -28.20
CA TYR A 5 -6.65 12.51 -27.03
C TYR A 5 -7.54 12.25 -25.80
N PHE A 6 -8.66 11.55 -25.97
CA PHE A 6 -9.58 11.29 -24.85
C PHE A 6 -9.11 10.15 -23.93
N MET A 7 -8.25 9.25 -24.42
CA MET A 7 -7.74 8.11 -23.63
C MET A 7 -6.61 8.49 -22.66
N ILE A 8 -5.97 9.64 -22.85
CA ILE A 8 -4.84 10.08 -21.99
C ILE A 8 -5.32 10.84 -20.75
N LEU A 9 -6.54 11.40 -20.76
CA LEU A 9 -7.07 12.19 -19.65
C LEU A 9 -7.50 11.33 -18.44
N ILE A 10 -7.79 10.03 -18.64
CA ILE A 10 -8.21 9.12 -17.57
C ILE A 10 -7.02 8.65 -16.71
N LEU A 11 -5.80 8.64 -17.26
CA LEU A 11 -4.59 8.19 -16.54
C LEU A 11 -4.10 9.19 -15.48
N VAL A 12 -4.56 10.45 -15.53
CA VAL A 12 -4.08 11.52 -14.63
C VAL A 12 -4.93 11.65 -13.35
N LEU A 13 -6.13 11.04 -13.30
CA LEU A 13 -7.08 11.20 -12.19
C LEU A 13 -6.87 10.24 -11.00
N LEU A 14 -5.92 9.30 -11.09
CA LEU A 14 -5.56 8.41 -9.97
C LEU A 14 -4.38 8.91 -9.14
N ALA A 15 -3.86 10.11 -9.42
CA ALA A 15 -3.07 10.85 -8.44
C ALA A 15 -4.01 11.42 -7.37
N GLY A 16 -4.76 10.56 -6.68
CA GLY A 16 -5.30 10.93 -5.38
C GLY A 16 -4.12 11.47 -4.57
N CYS A 17 -4.24 12.66 -4.00
CA CYS A 17 -3.25 13.18 -3.06
C CYS A 17 -3.24 12.22 -1.87
N THR A 18 -2.43 11.17 -1.95
CA THR A 18 -2.20 10.25 -0.86
C THR A 18 -1.43 11.04 0.17
N SER A 19 -2.15 11.54 1.18
CA SER A 19 -1.51 12.15 2.32
C SER A 19 -0.77 11.06 3.08
N PHE A 20 0.49 11.31 3.39
CA PHE A 20 1.30 10.44 4.21
C PHE A 20 1.42 10.95 5.65
N ASP A 21 0.57 11.90 6.07
CA ASP A 21 0.44 12.26 7.48
C ASP A 21 0.14 11.02 8.35
N LYS A 22 0.51 11.09 9.63
CA LYS A 22 0.46 9.97 10.57
C LYS A 22 -0.92 9.33 10.67
N ASP A 23 -1.99 10.12 10.69
CA ASP A 23 -3.36 9.60 10.82
C ASP A 23 -3.81 8.91 9.54
N SER A 24 -3.48 9.47 8.38
CA SER A 24 -3.74 8.85 7.07
C SER A 24 -2.98 7.53 6.92
N VAL A 25 -1.70 7.50 7.27
CA VAL A 25 -0.86 6.29 7.25
C VAL A 25 -1.42 5.24 8.19
N SER A 26 -1.75 5.61 9.42
CA SER A 26 -2.35 4.70 10.41
C SER A 26 -3.67 4.11 9.90
N LYS A 27 -4.59 4.93 9.40
CA LYS A 27 -5.89 4.46 8.86
C LYS A 27 -5.72 3.50 7.68
N ARG A 28 -4.77 3.79 6.78
CA ARG A 28 -4.48 2.92 5.63
C ARG A 28 -3.89 1.60 6.07
N TYR A 29 -2.93 1.62 7.01
CA TYR A 29 -2.35 0.41 7.57
C TYR A 29 -3.42 -0.45 8.25
N THR A 30 -4.28 0.11 9.11
CA THR A 30 -5.37 -0.63 9.77
C THR A 30 -6.32 -1.30 8.76
N LYS A 31 -6.60 -0.65 7.62
CA LYS A 31 -7.41 -1.28 6.57
C LYS A 31 -6.71 -2.49 5.94
N LEU A 32 -5.41 -2.40 5.69
CA LEU A 32 -4.63 -3.52 5.15
C LEU A 32 -4.50 -4.65 6.19
N ASP A 33 -4.29 -4.30 7.45
CA ASP A 33 -4.17 -5.25 8.55
C ASP A 33 -5.49 -6.02 8.77
N ASN A 34 -6.64 -5.35 8.69
CA ASN A 34 -7.94 -6.02 8.73
C ASN A 34 -8.16 -6.97 7.55
N LYS A 35 -7.70 -6.62 6.35
CA LYS A 35 -7.75 -7.54 5.20
C LYS A 35 -6.84 -8.75 5.42
N PHE A 36 -5.69 -8.57 6.07
CA PHE A 36 -4.80 -9.67 6.44
C PHE A 36 -5.49 -10.63 7.41
N TYR A 37 -6.12 -10.12 8.47
CA TYR A 37 -6.88 -10.97 9.41
C TYR A 37 -8.00 -11.76 8.71
N GLN A 38 -8.77 -11.09 7.84
CA GLN A 38 -9.81 -11.77 7.05
C GLN A 38 -9.24 -12.85 6.12
N LEU A 39 -8.08 -12.61 5.52
CA LEU A 39 -7.42 -13.59 4.67
C LEU A 39 -7.00 -14.84 5.47
N THR A 40 -6.51 -14.66 6.70
CA THR A 40 -6.01 -15.76 7.53
C THR A 40 -7.11 -16.53 8.27
N ASP A 41 -8.30 -15.93 8.41
CA ASP A 41 -9.45 -16.59 9.05
C ASP A 41 -10.21 -17.53 8.08
N ASP A 42 -10.13 -17.28 6.78
CA ASP A 42 -10.76 -18.07 5.72
C ASP A 42 -9.78 -19.11 5.11
N GLU A 43 -10.28 -20.02 4.28
CA GLU A 43 -9.42 -20.80 3.38
C GLU A 43 -8.63 -19.84 2.47
N ILE A 44 -7.31 -20.06 2.39
CA ILE A 44 -6.41 -19.16 1.68
C ILE A 44 -6.70 -19.22 0.18
N ASP A 45 -7.25 -18.13 -0.34
CA ASP A 45 -7.35 -17.87 -1.77
C ASP A 45 -6.07 -17.19 -2.24
N GLU A 46 -5.24 -17.91 -3.01
CA GLU A 46 -3.95 -17.42 -3.50
C GLU A 46 -4.07 -16.09 -4.27
N LYS A 47 -5.17 -15.88 -5.01
CA LYS A 47 -5.37 -14.61 -5.73
C LYS A 47 -5.63 -13.46 -4.76
N LYS A 48 -6.38 -13.69 -3.67
CA LYS A 48 -6.58 -12.68 -2.62
C LYS A 48 -5.29 -12.42 -1.84
N ARG A 49 -4.52 -13.47 -1.52
CA ARG A 49 -3.22 -13.38 -0.85
C ARG A 49 -2.23 -12.56 -1.68
N ALA A 50 -2.05 -12.88 -2.96
CA ALA A 50 -1.19 -12.15 -3.88
C ALA A 50 -1.58 -10.69 -4.03
N LYS A 51 -2.88 -10.41 -4.17
CA LYS A 51 -3.37 -9.03 -4.23
C LYS A 51 -3.06 -8.26 -2.95
N LEU A 52 -3.21 -8.89 -1.78
CA LEU A 52 -2.93 -8.24 -0.52
C LEU A 52 -1.42 -7.97 -0.33
N GLU A 53 -0.56 -8.90 -0.78
CA GLU A 53 0.89 -8.72 -0.85
C GLU A 53 1.24 -7.46 -1.68
N ASP A 54 0.69 -7.35 -2.89
CA ASP A 54 0.89 -6.18 -3.76
C ASP A 54 0.42 -4.87 -3.08
N GLU A 55 -0.72 -4.89 -2.39
CA GLU A 55 -1.23 -3.72 -1.67
C GLU A 55 -0.28 -3.27 -0.53
N PHE A 56 0.31 -4.21 0.22
CA PHE A 56 1.31 -3.90 1.24
C PHE A 56 2.62 -3.39 0.62
N ILE A 57 3.10 -4.01 -0.47
CA ILE A 57 4.30 -3.56 -1.19
C ILE A 57 4.14 -2.12 -1.67
N GLU A 58 3.02 -1.79 -2.31
CA GLU A 58 2.77 -0.43 -2.80
C GLU A 58 2.58 0.58 -1.66
N PHE A 59 2.01 0.16 -0.52
CA PHE A 59 1.96 0.98 0.68
C PHE A 59 3.36 1.34 1.21
N SER A 60 4.24 0.35 1.36
CA SER A 60 5.64 0.53 1.81
C SER A 60 6.46 1.39 0.85
N LYS A 61 6.36 1.13 -0.47
CA LYS A 61 7.02 1.95 -1.50
C LYS A 61 6.56 3.40 -1.48
N GLY A 62 5.25 3.62 -1.35
CA GLY A 62 4.67 4.96 -1.28
C GLY A 62 5.23 5.77 -0.10
N MET A 63 5.27 5.13 1.08
CA MET A 63 5.83 5.70 2.30
C MET A 63 7.33 6.01 2.18
N SER A 64 8.12 5.05 1.68
CA SER A 64 9.55 5.24 1.42
C SER A 64 9.82 6.41 0.48
N LYS A 65 9.04 6.50 -0.61
CA LYS A 65 9.13 7.60 -1.58
C LYS A 65 8.75 8.94 -0.98
N TYR A 66 7.74 8.98 -0.10
CA TYR A 66 7.37 10.21 0.61
C TYR A 66 8.51 10.68 1.52
N LYS A 67 9.05 9.78 2.35
CA LYS A 67 10.19 10.09 3.24
C LYS A 67 11.39 10.63 2.47
N MET A 68 11.76 10.00 1.34
CA MET A 68 12.87 10.46 0.50
C MET A 68 12.64 11.84 -0.11
N LYS A 69 11.38 12.20 -0.42
CA LYS A 69 11.04 13.49 -1.03
C LYS A 69 10.90 14.63 -0.03
N ASN A 70 10.65 14.31 1.23
CA ASN A 70 10.40 15.27 2.30
C ASN A 70 11.39 15.07 3.48
N PRO A 71 12.71 15.25 3.27
CA PRO A 71 13.72 14.98 4.29
C PRO A 71 13.64 15.94 5.50
N GLU A 72 13.04 17.11 5.33
CA GLU A 72 12.87 18.12 6.37
C GLU A 72 11.61 17.90 7.23
N GLU A 73 10.74 16.97 6.84
CA GLU A 73 9.52 16.66 7.61
C GLU A 73 9.80 15.60 8.68
N ASP A 74 9.10 15.69 9.81
CA ASP A 74 9.06 14.61 10.79
C ASP A 74 8.35 13.40 10.18
N THR A 75 9.15 12.47 9.68
CA THR A 75 8.73 11.24 9.02
C THR A 75 9.17 10.00 9.80
N GLN A 76 9.58 10.14 11.08
CA GLN A 76 10.08 9.01 11.86
C GLN A 76 9.02 7.93 12.08
N TYR A 77 7.74 8.30 12.17
CA TYR A 77 6.64 7.33 12.26
C TYR A 77 6.52 6.44 11.01
N ILE A 78 7.00 6.91 9.86
CA ILE A 78 6.96 6.11 8.61
C ILE A 78 7.82 4.85 8.76
N ASP A 79 8.95 4.93 9.45
CA ASP A 79 9.83 3.76 9.66
C ASP A 79 9.12 2.64 10.44
N GLU A 80 8.28 3.00 11.41
CA GLU A 80 7.47 2.05 12.16
C GLU A 80 6.48 1.32 11.23
N PHE A 81 5.79 2.07 10.36
CA PHE A 81 4.81 1.49 9.44
C PHE A 81 5.45 0.68 8.31
N ILE A 82 6.62 1.09 7.82
CA ILE A 82 7.41 0.28 6.88
C ILE A 82 7.76 -1.05 7.53
N LYS A 83 8.35 -1.05 8.73
CA LYS A 83 8.72 -2.30 9.43
C LYS A 83 7.52 -3.21 9.67
N LYS A 84 6.38 -2.66 10.10
CA LYS A 84 5.12 -3.40 10.28
C LYS A 84 4.59 -3.99 8.96
N THR A 85 4.79 -3.28 7.85
CA THR A 85 4.38 -3.72 6.52
C THR A 85 5.28 -4.84 6.01
N ASP A 86 6.59 -4.72 6.20
CA ASP A 86 7.57 -5.74 5.78
C ASP A 86 7.29 -7.08 6.47
N ILE A 87 7.01 -7.06 7.78
CA ILE A 87 6.58 -8.25 8.53
C ILE A 87 5.33 -8.90 7.91
N LYS A 88 4.33 -8.09 7.50
CA LYS A 88 3.09 -8.62 6.88
C LYS A 88 3.36 -9.21 5.50
N ILE A 89 4.29 -8.64 4.73
CA ILE A 89 4.74 -9.19 3.45
C ILE A 89 5.44 -10.54 3.65
N GLU A 90 6.32 -10.64 4.65
CA GLU A 90 6.98 -11.91 5.01
C GLU A 90 5.94 -12.99 5.34
N TYR A 91 4.95 -12.69 6.19
CA TYR A 91 3.86 -13.63 6.47
C TYR A 91 3.08 -14.03 5.21
N LEU A 92 2.74 -13.07 4.33
CA LEU A 92 2.03 -13.37 3.09
C LEU A 92 2.89 -14.19 2.10
N ASN A 93 4.21 -14.13 2.19
CA ASN A 93 5.12 -14.97 1.43
C ASN A 93 5.16 -16.39 1.98
N ASP A 94 5.17 -16.54 3.30
CA ASP A 94 5.17 -17.85 3.97
C ASP A 94 3.87 -18.63 3.73
N LEU A 95 2.78 -17.93 3.42
CA LEU A 95 1.47 -18.51 3.04
C LEU A 95 1.38 -18.91 1.56
N LYS A 96 2.45 -18.77 0.77
CA LYS A 96 2.45 -19.20 -0.63
C LYS A 96 2.50 -20.72 -0.71
N ASP A 97 1.54 -21.30 -1.43
CA ASP A 97 1.50 -22.73 -1.79
C ASP A 97 2.50 -23.09 -2.89
#